data_AF-A0A7L5ASE9-F1
#
_entry.id   AF-A0A7L5ASE9-F1
#
_cell.length_a   1.000
_cell.length_b   1.000
_cell.length_c   1.000
_cell.angle_alpha   90.00
_cell.angle_beta   90.00
_cell.angle_gamma   90.00
#
_symmetry.space_group_name_H-M   'P 1'
#
loop_
_entity.id
_entity.type
_entity.pdbx_description
1 polymer ?
#
loop_
_entity_poly.entity_id
_entity_poly.type
_entity_poly.pdbx_seq_one_letter_code
_entity_poly.pdbx_strand_id
1 'polypeptide(L)'
;MVRIDRLAEALGRADAVLVGAGAGLSVADGDAHVGPAFEARFADFHAARGITDAYSGGFYPFPTPEEKWAFWARNILLQRYESGPGAVYRDLHALLDGRDYFVLTTNVDHRFQNSGFPKDRLFYTQGDYGLFQCSVPCSQDTYDNHDAVVAMDAGERANAAAGTPMRVPTDLLPTCPRCGEPLTTNLRSDETFVQDAGWYAAAERYVAWSDAHQSGRVLHLELGVGMNTPGIIKYPFWRRVHDNPEATYAAVSLEPGTPREIAGRSILIDTDLGAALAALRERLTV
;
A
#
# COMPACT_ATOMS: atom_id res chain seq x y z
N MET A 1 -26.05 3.40 7.40
CA MET A 1 -26.93 2.37 6.79
C MET A 1 -27.29 2.69 5.35
N VAL A 2 -28.01 3.79 5.03
CA VAL A 2 -28.42 4.10 3.63
C VAL A 2 -27.26 4.11 2.62
N ARG A 3 -26.08 4.63 2.99
CA ARG A 3 -24.92 4.68 2.07
C ARG A 3 -24.29 3.30 1.79
N ILE A 4 -24.28 2.40 2.77
CA ILE A 4 -23.81 1.02 2.59
C ILE A 4 -24.79 0.27 1.67
N ASP A 5 -26.09 0.50 1.82
CA ASP A 5 -27.10 -0.15 0.98
C ASP A 5 -26.98 0.31 -0.47
N ARG A 6 -26.72 1.60 -0.70
CA ARG A 6 -26.40 2.12 -2.04
C ARG A 6 -25.12 1.53 -2.60
N LEU A 7 -24.09 1.31 -1.78
CA LEU A 7 -22.85 0.66 -2.21
C LEU A 7 -23.08 -0.81 -2.55
N ALA A 8 -23.88 -1.53 -1.77
CA ALA A 8 -24.27 -2.91 -2.05
C ALA A 8 -25.03 -3.00 -3.39
N GLU A 9 -25.97 -2.11 -3.64
CA GLU A 9 -26.67 -2.04 -4.93
C GLU A 9 -25.70 -1.73 -6.08
N ALA A 10 -24.84 -0.73 -5.93
CA ALA A 10 -23.86 -0.37 -6.95
C ALA A 10 -22.91 -1.52 -7.27
N LEU A 11 -22.39 -2.21 -6.24
CA LEU A 11 -21.51 -3.38 -6.40
C LEU A 11 -22.25 -4.58 -7.00
N GLY A 12 -23.52 -4.79 -6.68
CA GLY A 12 -24.34 -5.87 -7.24
C GLY A 12 -24.74 -5.66 -8.71
N ARG A 13 -24.77 -4.41 -9.19
CA ARG A 13 -25.14 -4.04 -10.57
C ARG A 13 -23.95 -3.74 -11.47
N ALA A 14 -22.75 -3.63 -10.90
CA ALA A 14 -21.55 -3.30 -11.63
C ALA A 14 -21.18 -4.43 -12.61
N ASP A 15 -20.83 -4.04 -13.84
CA ASP A 15 -20.26 -4.95 -14.83
C ASP A 15 -18.79 -5.24 -14.49
N ALA A 16 -18.10 -4.26 -13.90
CA ALA A 16 -16.72 -4.34 -13.48
C ALA A 16 -16.42 -3.42 -12.28
N VAL A 17 -15.38 -3.76 -11.49
CA VAL A 17 -14.97 -3.00 -10.30
C VAL A 17 -13.49 -2.61 -10.40
N LEU A 18 -13.21 -1.31 -10.39
CA LEU A 18 -11.85 -0.80 -10.23
C LEU A 18 -11.65 -0.40 -8.77
N VAL A 19 -10.78 -1.12 -8.07
CA VAL A 19 -10.46 -0.84 -6.67
C VAL A 19 -9.22 0.02 -6.60
N GLY A 20 -9.32 1.12 -5.86
CA GLY A 20 -8.23 2.03 -5.56
C GLY A 20 -7.93 1.98 -4.07
N ALA A 21 -6.79 1.45 -3.66
CA ALA A 21 -6.47 1.23 -2.26
C ALA A 21 -5.24 2.04 -1.78
N GLY A 22 -5.42 2.78 -0.70
CA GLY A 22 -4.36 3.52 -0.01
C GLY A 22 -4.11 3.02 1.41
N ALA A 23 -3.24 3.73 2.14
CA ALA A 23 -2.77 3.30 3.45
C ALA A 23 -3.91 3.11 4.47
N GLY A 24 -5.00 3.88 4.34
CA GLY A 24 -6.17 3.73 5.21
C GLY A 24 -6.83 2.35 5.16
N LEU A 25 -6.67 1.60 4.06
CA LEU A 25 -7.11 0.20 3.98
C LEU A 25 -6.31 -0.70 4.92
N SER A 26 -4.98 -0.54 4.92
CA SER A 26 -4.07 -1.29 5.80
C SER A 26 -4.22 -0.87 7.25
N VAL A 27 -4.37 0.42 7.53
CA VAL A 27 -4.63 0.93 8.90
C VAL A 27 -5.91 0.34 9.46
N ALA A 28 -6.99 0.31 8.68
CA ALA A 28 -8.25 -0.30 9.10
C ALA A 28 -8.15 -1.83 9.32
N ASP A 29 -7.18 -2.47 8.69
CA ASP A 29 -6.86 -3.89 8.86
C ASP A 29 -5.88 -4.16 10.01
N GLY A 30 -5.57 -3.15 10.82
CA GLY A 30 -4.64 -3.24 11.94
C GLY A 30 -3.19 -3.30 11.51
N ASP A 31 -2.81 -2.54 10.47
CA ASP A 31 -1.39 -2.32 10.18
C ASP A 31 -0.67 -1.64 11.34
N ALA A 32 0.65 -1.78 11.34
CA ALA A 32 1.49 -1.27 12.41
C ALA A 32 2.20 0.02 11.97
N HIS A 33 1.61 0.84 11.10
CA HIS A 33 2.21 2.14 10.75
C HIS A 33 2.22 3.10 11.95
N VAL A 34 1.28 2.91 12.88
CA VAL A 34 1.17 3.62 14.17
C VAL A 34 0.70 2.64 15.25
N GLY A 35 0.64 3.10 16.50
CA GLY A 35 0.01 2.39 17.60
C GLY A 35 0.93 1.38 18.31
N PRO A 36 0.38 0.53 19.20
CA PRO A 36 1.17 -0.18 20.20
C PRO A 36 2.29 -1.07 19.65
N ALA A 37 2.06 -1.72 18.50
CA ALA A 37 3.08 -2.55 17.86
C ALA A 37 4.26 -1.72 17.34
N PHE A 38 3.98 -0.55 16.74
CA PHE A 38 5.00 0.40 16.31
C PHE A 38 5.69 1.07 17.51
N GLU A 39 4.93 1.51 18.52
CA GLU A 39 5.46 2.17 19.71
C GLU A 39 6.41 1.26 20.50
N ALA A 40 6.01 0.02 20.78
CA ALA A 40 6.87 -0.97 21.40
C ALA A 40 8.05 -1.33 20.48
N ARG A 41 7.75 -1.44 19.18
CA ARG A 41 8.64 -1.46 18.02
C ARG A 41 9.84 -0.57 18.22
N PHE A 42 9.58 0.73 18.21
CA PHE A 42 10.50 1.81 17.91
C PHE A 42 10.68 2.76 19.11
N ALA A 43 10.50 2.28 20.33
CA ALA A 43 10.59 3.10 21.55
C ALA A 43 11.94 3.83 21.70
N ASP A 44 13.03 3.19 21.29
CA ASP A 44 14.38 3.78 21.22
C ASP A 44 14.50 4.87 20.16
N PHE A 45 14.02 4.62 18.94
CA PHE A 45 13.93 5.63 17.88
C PHE A 45 13.02 6.79 18.25
N HIS A 46 11.91 6.53 18.95
CA HIS A 46 11.04 7.56 19.49
C HIS A 46 11.79 8.43 20.51
N ALA A 47 12.43 7.81 21.51
CA ALA A 47 13.17 8.53 22.54
C ALA A 47 14.35 9.34 21.97
N ALA A 48 15.07 8.79 21.00
CA ALA A 48 16.29 9.39 20.46
C ALA A 48 16.04 10.37 19.29
N ARG A 49 14.95 10.21 18.54
CA ARG A 49 14.68 10.92 17.27
C ARG A 49 13.28 11.51 17.16
N GLY A 50 12.38 11.22 18.08
CA GLY A 50 11.00 11.70 18.06
C GLY A 50 10.12 11.04 16.98
N ILE A 51 10.55 9.89 16.42
CA ILE A 51 9.77 9.17 15.41
C ILE A 51 8.52 8.58 16.07
N THR A 52 7.34 8.86 15.52
CA THR A 52 6.04 8.45 16.07
C THR A 52 5.26 7.50 15.16
N ASP A 53 5.66 7.38 13.90
CA ASP A 53 4.98 6.58 12.89
C ASP A 53 5.96 6.09 11.83
N ALA A 54 5.59 5.00 11.15
CA ALA A 54 6.43 4.35 10.14
C ALA A 54 6.65 5.23 8.91
N TYR A 55 5.68 6.08 8.55
CA TYR A 55 5.80 6.95 7.38
C TYR A 55 6.86 8.03 7.62
N SER A 56 6.75 8.81 8.69
CA SER A 56 7.73 9.84 9.05
C SER A 56 9.11 9.23 9.32
N GLY A 57 9.17 8.07 9.97
CA GLY A 57 10.41 7.35 10.21
C GLY A 57 11.11 6.91 8.91
N GLY A 58 10.36 6.48 7.88
CA GLY A 58 10.92 6.11 6.59
C GLY A 58 11.60 7.26 5.84
N PHE A 59 11.19 8.51 6.10
CA PHE A 59 11.77 9.73 5.53
C PHE A 59 12.67 10.51 6.51
N TYR A 60 12.96 9.95 7.68
CA TYR A 60 13.82 10.60 8.66
C TYR A 60 15.26 10.73 8.13
N PRO A 61 15.91 11.90 8.26
CA PRO A 61 17.28 12.11 7.80
C PRO A 61 18.30 11.50 8.80
N PHE A 62 18.38 10.17 8.82
CA PHE A 62 19.27 9.47 9.75
C PHE A 62 20.73 9.90 9.59
N PRO A 63 21.47 10.14 10.69
CA PRO A 63 22.86 10.60 10.64
C PRO A 63 23.84 9.65 9.94
N THR A 64 23.55 8.33 9.94
CA THR A 64 24.42 7.30 9.39
C THR A 64 23.64 6.23 8.62
N PRO A 65 24.24 5.58 7.61
CA PRO A 65 23.63 4.44 6.94
C PRO A 65 23.30 3.28 7.90
N GLU A 66 24.14 3.04 8.91
CA GLU A 66 23.91 2.00 9.90
C GLU A 66 22.64 2.26 10.72
N GLU A 67 22.39 3.51 11.09
CA GLU A 67 21.17 3.89 11.80
C GLU A 67 19.94 3.86 10.89
N LYS A 68 20.08 4.32 9.65
CA LYS A 68 19.02 4.21 8.63
C LYS A 68 18.58 2.76 8.46
N TRP A 69 19.53 1.83 8.30
CA TRP A 69 19.22 0.42 8.06
C TRP A 69 18.78 -0.31 9.32
N ALA A 70 19.16 0.13 10.52
CA ALA A 70 18.56 -0.36 11.76
C ALA A 70 17.06 -0.06 11.81
N PHE A 71 16.65 1.17 11.46
CA PHE A 71 15.24 1.52 11.37
C PHE A 71 14.54 0.72 10.27
N TRP A 72 15.09 0.72 9.05
CA TRP A 72 14.44 0.10 7.89
C TRP A 72 14.33 -1.42 8.00
N ALA A 73 15.31 -2.12 8.55
CA ALA A 73 15.22 -3.56 8.76
C ALA A 73 14.04 -3.89 9.70
N ARG A 74 13.93 -3.20 10.84
CA ARG A 74 12.82 -3.35 11.79
C ARG A 74 11.47 -2.99 11.16
N ASN A 75 11.43 -1.93 10.35
CA ASN A 75 10.21 -1.48 9.71
C ASN A 75 9.74 -2.45 8.63
N ILE A 76 10.65 -2.93 7.78
CA ILE A 76 10.33 -3.92 6.75
C ILE A 76 9.86 -5.21 7.42
N LEU A 77 10.58 -5.75 8.40
CA LEU A 77 10.14 -6.94 9.13
C LEU A 77 8.73 -6.77 9.68
N LEU A 78 8.46 -5.66 10.38
CA LEU A 78 7.14 -5.38 10.95
C LEU A 78 6.06 -5.27 9.86
N GLN A 79 6.21 -4.38 8.87
CA GLN A 79 5.14 -4.07 7.92
C GLN A 79 4.95 -5.16 6.85
N ARG A 80 6.05 -5.76 6.35
CA ARG A 80 6.06 -6.63 5.17
C ARG A 80 5.98 -8.12 5.50
N TYR A 81 6.64 -8.55 6.58
CA TYR A 81 6.89 -9.97 6.85
C TYR A 81 6.18 -10.48 8.10
N GLU A 82 6.00 -9.65 9.13
CA GLU A 82 5.35 -10.02 10.39
C GLU A 82 3.87 -9.62 10.42
N SER A 83 3.52 -8.42 9.93
CA SER A 83 2.13 -7.97 9.90
C SER A 83 1.37 -8.66 8.77
N GLY A 84 0.56 -9.65 9.14
CA GLY A 84 -0.32 -10.37 8.22
C GLY A 84 -1.61 -9.60 7.93
N PRO A 85 -2.27 -9.87 6.80
CA PRO A 85 -3.59 -9.31 6.53
C PRO A 85 -4.65 -9.87 7.49
N GLY A 86 -5.49 -8.99 8.00
CA GLY A 86 -6.62 -9.25 8.87
C GLY A 86 -7.92 -9.47 8.08
N ALA A 87 -9.04 -9.15 8.73
CA ALA A 87 -10.37 -9.40 8.18
C ALA A 87 -10.70 -8.48 7.00
N VAL A 88 -10.13 -7.27 6.94
CA VAL A 88 -10.51 -6.24 5.97
C VAL A 88 -10.12 -6.67 4.55
N TYR A 89 -8.89 -7.15 4.36
CA TYR A 89 -8.47 -7.66 3.05
C TYR A 89 -9.19 -8.96 2.68
N ARG A 90 -9.49 -9.84 3.65
CA ARG A 90 -10.28 -11.05 3.40
C ARG A 90 -11.71 -10.73 2.96
N ASP A 91 -12.34 -9.76 3.60
CA ASP A 91 -13.69 -9.33 3.27
C ASP A 91 -13.72 -8.65 1.90
N LEU A 92 -12.72 -7.80 1.59
CA LEU A 92 -12.56 -7.23 0.25
C LEU A 92 -12.37 -8.32 -0.80
N HIS A 93 -11.53 -9.32 -0.54
CA HIS A 93 -11.32 -10.44 -1.46
C HIS A 93 -12.63 -11.20 -1.72
N ALA A 94 -13.39 -11.50 -0.67
CA ALA A 94 -14.69 -12.17 -0.78
C ALA A 94 -15.73 -11.33 -1.54
N LEU A 95 -15.73 -10.01 -1.34
CA LEU A 95 -16.62 -9.08 -2.05
C LEU A 95 -16.34 -9.01 -3.57
N LEU A 96 -15.09 -9.25 -3.97
CA LEU A 96 -14.64 -9.21 -5.36
C LEU A 96 -14.62 -10.58 -6.04
N ASP A 97 -14.79 -11.66 -5.28
CA ASP A 97 -14.81 -13.01 -5.83
C ASP A 97 -15.90 -13.17 -6.91
N GLY A 98 -15.55 -13.89 -7.97
CA GLY A 98 -16.40 -14.08 -9.16
C GLY A 98 -16.67 -12.83 -10.01
N ARG A 99 -16.14 -11.64 -9.66
CA ARG A 99 -16.35 -10.40 -10.43
C ARG A 99 -15.21 -10.11 -11.39
N ASP A 100 -15.50 -9.32 -12.41
CA ASP A 100 -14.46 -8.64 -13.17
C ASP A 100 -13.94 -7.44 -12.36
N TYR A 101 -12.66 -7.49 -11.96
CA TYR A 101 -12.07 -6.44 -11.16
C TYR A 101 -10.58 -6.28 -11.43
N PHE A 102 -10.09 -5.09 -11.10
CA PHE A 102 -8.67 -4.80 -11.02
C PHE A 102 -8.37 -3.96 -9.76
N VAL A 103 -7.21 -4.17 -9.14
CA VAL A 103 -6.75 -3.43 -7.97
C VAL A 103 -5.57 -2.54 -8.36
N LEU A 104 -5.71 -1.25 -8.13
CA LEU A 104 -4.65 -0.26 -8.17
C LEU A 104 -4.35 0.18 -6.73
N THR A 105 -3.10 0.05 -6.28
CA THR A 105 -2.74 0.43 -4.92
C THR A 105 -1.44 1.23 -4.84
N THR A 106 -1.43 2.17 -3.90
CA THR A 106 -0.22 2.88 -3.47
C THR A 106 0.46 2.24 -2.27
N ASN A 107 -0.11 1.16 -1.71
CA ASN A 107 0.47 0.44 -0.59
C ASN A 107 1.64 -0.42 -1.07
N VAL A 108 2.60 -0.63 -0.17
CA VAL A 108 3.86 -1.33 -0.43
C VAL A 108 4.09 -2.47 0.57
N ASP A 109 3.07 -2.80 1.36
CA ASP A 109 3.11 -3.77 2.48
C ASP A 109 2.88 -5.23 2.07
N HIS A 110 2.50 -5.47 0.81
CA HIS A 110 2.24 -6.80 0.24
C HIS A 110 1.01 -7.53 0.81
N ARG A 111 0.09 -6.82 1.47
CA ARG A 111 -1.13 -7.41 2.08
C ARG A 111 -2.10 -7.98 1.07
N PHE A 112 -2.23 -7.40 -0.13
CA PHE A 112 -3.07 -7.96 -1.20
C PHE A 112 -2.62 -9.37 -1.59
N GLN A 113 -1.34 -9.53 -1.88
CA GLN A 113 -0.74 -10.80 -2.27
C GLN A 113 -0.88 -11.83 -1.14
N ASN A 114 -0.59 -11.43 0.11
CA ASN A 114 -0.74 -12.28 1.29
C ASN A 114 -2.22 -12.67 1.57
N SER A 115 -3.18 -11.93 1.01
CA SER A 115 -4.62 -12.21 1.12
C SER A 115 -5.18 -13.04 -0.05
N GLY A 116 -4.32 -13.50 -0.97
CA GLY A 116 -4.71 -14.36 -2.09
C GLY A 116 -5.15 -13.61 -3.35
N PHE A 117 -5.01 -12.28 -3.41
CA PHE A 117 -5.31 -11.55 -4.64
C PHE A 117 -4.35 -11.98 -5.75
N PRO A 118 -4.87 -12.30 -6.95
CA PRO A 118 -4.04 -12.79 -8.03
C PRO A 118 -3.20 -11.64 -8.60
N LYS A 119 -1.90 -11.90 -8.79
CA LYS A 119 -0.90 -10.90 -9.22
C LYS A 119 -1.26 -10.26 -10.57
N ASP A 120 -2.00 -10.97 -11.41
CA ASP A 120 -2.43 -10.46 -12.71
C ASP A 120 -3.53 -9.39 -12.62
N ARG A 121 -4.24 -9.29 -11.49
CA ARG A 121 -5.28 -8.27 -11.20
C ARG A 121 -4.83 -7.17 -10.25
N LEU A 122 -3.53 -7.03 -10.01
CA LEU A 122 -2.96 -6.10 -9.04
C LEU A 122 -1.86 -5.25 -9.67
N PHE A 123 -1.91 -3.94 -9.40
CA PHE A 123 -0.84 -3.00 -9.70
C PHE A 123 -0.48 -2.16 -8.47
N TYR A 124 0.71 -2.43 -7.90
CA TYR A 124 1.32 -1.72 -6.77
C TYR A 124 2.30 -0.65 -7.29
N THR A 125 1.83 0.59 -7.41
CA THR A 125 2.53 1.62 -8.20
C THR A 125 3.75 2.23 -7.51
N GLN A 126 3.80 2.14 -6.18
CA GLN A 126 4.74 2.86 -5.32
C GLN A 126 5.92 2.02 -4.83
N GLY A 127 5.98 0.74 -5.20
CA GLY A 127 7.05 -0.19 -4.82
C GLY A 127 6.57 -1.34 -3.95
N ASP A 128 7.51 -1.95 -3.23
CA ASP A 128 7.28 -3.10 -2.36
C ASP A 128 8.35 -3.11 -1.26
N TYR A 129 7.93 -3.13 0.01
CA TYR A 129 8.85 -3.22 1.15
C TYR A 129 9.69 -4.50 1.15
N GLY A 130 9.30 -5.54 0.42
CA GLY A 130 10.08 -6.76 0.23
C GLY A 130 11.19 -6.66 -0.80
N LEU A 131 11.35 -5.50 -1.45
CA LEU A 131 12.34 -5.28 -2.50
C LEU A 131 13.31 -4.14 -2.17
N PHE A 132 14.56 -4.35 -2.56
CA PHE A 132 15.58 -3.31 -2.67
C PHE A 132 15.78 -2.88 -4.12
N GLN A 133 16.32 -1.67 -4.29
CA GLN A 133 16.74 -1.11 -5.57
C GLN A 133 18.09 -0.40 -5.44
N CYS A 134 18.79 -0.20 -6.55
CA CYS A 134 19.98 0.64 -6.59
C CYS A 134 19.61 2.10 -6.29
N SER A 135 20.44 2.81 -5.52
CA SER A 135 20.26 4.24 -5.22
C SER A 135 20.53 5.17 -6.41
N VAL A 136 21.39 4.76 -7.36
CA VAL A 136 21.70 5.49 -8.62
C VAL A 136 20.92 4.95 -9.85
N PRO A 137 19.88 4.15 -9.63
CA PRO A 137 19.37 3.14 -10.59
C PRO A 137 20.29 2.75 -11.77
N CYS A 138 21.43 2.08 -11.52
CA CYS A 138 22.30 1.62 -12.62
C CYS A 138 21.64 0.58 -13.54
N SER A 139 20.52 0.01 -13.11
CA SER A 139 19.64 -0.86 -13.88
C SER A 139 18.20 -0.76 -13.36
N GLN A 140 17.26 -1.30 -14.14
CA GLN A 140 15.85 -1.42 -13.75
C GLN A 140 15.57 -2.74 -13.00
N ASP A 141 16.52 -3.22 -12.21
CA ASP A 141 16.38 -4.47 -11.47
C ASP A 141 16.10 -4.19 -9.99
N THR A 142 15.18 -4.97 -9.43
CA THR A 142 14.92 -5.04 -7.99
C THR A 142 15.53 -6.31 -7.40
N TYR A 143 15.72 -6.32 -6.09
CA TYR A 143 16.37 -7.42 -5.36
C TYR A 143 15.50 -7.81 -4.17
N ASP A 144 15.23 -9.10 -4.00
CA ASP A 144 14.59 -9.61 -2.77
C ASP A 144 15.46 -9.26 -1.55
N ASN A 145 14.81 -8.81 -0.48
CA ASN A 145 15.50 -8.29 0.68
C ASN A 145 15.35 -9.11 1.96
N HIS A 146 14.60 -10.22 1.95
CA HIS A 146 14.19 -10.91 3.18
C HIS A 146 15.40 -11.29 4.04
N ASP A 147 16.34 -12.04 3.46
CA ASP A 147 17.50 -12.55 4.20
C ASP A 147 18.42 -11.40 4.66
N ALA A 148 18.51 -10.33 3.87
CA ALA A 148 19.29 -9.15 4.23
C ALA A 148 18.69 -8.42 5.44
N VAL A 149 17.37 -8.20 5.46
CA VAL A 149 16.71 -7.50 6.59
C VAL A 149 16.71 -8.35 7.86
N VAL A 150 16.59 -9.68 7.75
CA VAL A 150 16.73 -10.60 8.89
C VAL A 150 18.15 -10.54 9.47
N ALA A 151 19.18 -10.56 8.62
CA ALA A 151 20.56 -10.42 9.06
C ALA A 151 20.82 -9.06 9.73
N MET A 152 20.29 -7.97 9.16
CA MET A 152 20.39 -6.63 9.73
C MET A 152 19.73 -6.53 11.12
N ASP A 153 18.52 -7.06 11.29
CA ASP A 153 17.82 -7.07 12.59
C ASP A 153 18.60 -7.87 13.64
N ALA A 154 19.13 -9.05 13.26
CA ALA A 154 19.97 -9.84 14.16
C ALA A 154 21.26 -9.10 14.55
N GLY A 155 21.93 -8.45 13.58
CA GLY A 155 23.13 -7.65 13.82
C GLY A 155 22.88 -6.43 14.69
N GLU A 156 21.76 -5.74 14.47
CA GLU A 156 21.34 -4.59 15.30
C GLU A 156 21.08 -5.01 16.75
N ARG A 157 20.38 -6.14 16.97
CA ARG A 157 20.17 -6.68 18.33
C ARG A 157 21.47 -7.05 19.02
N ALA A 158 22.45 -7.60 18.29
CA ALA A 158 23.76 -7.90 18.84
C ALA A 158 24.50 -6.61 19.24
N ASN A 159 24.44 -5.57 18.41
CA ASN A 159 24.99 -4.24 18.73
C ASN A 159 24.29 -3.59 19.92
N ALA A 160 22.96 -3.71 20.03
CA ALA A 160 22.20 -3.23 21.18
C ALA A 160 22.65 -3.93 22.48
N ALA A 161 22.84 -5.26 22.45
CA ALA A 161 23.36 -6.02 23.58
C ALA A 161 24.80 -5.63 23.97
N ALA A 162 25.59 -5.17 23.01
CA ALA A 162 26.96 -4.67 23.22
C ALA A 162 27.02 -3.19 23.64
N GLY A 163 25.87 -2.51 23.80
CA GLY A 163 25.80 -1.11 24.25
C GLY A 163 25.79 -0.06 23.13
N THR A 164 25.57 -0.46 21.88
CA THR A 164 25.47 0.42 20.71
C THR A 164 24.17 0.16 19.92
N PRO A 165 22.98 0.43 20.48
CA PRO A 165 21.70 0.16 19.83
C PRO A 165 21.47 1.05 18.60
N MET A 166 20.41 0.75 17.84
CA MET A 166 19.97 1.53 16.68
C MET A 166 21.00 1.60 15.54
N ARG A 167 21.88 0.60 15.42
CA ARG A 167 22.89 0.55 14.36
C ARG A 167 23.10 -0.88 13.89
N VAL A 168 23.01 -1.11 12.59
CA VAL A 168 23.45 -2.39 12.00
C VAL A 168 24.98 -2.42 11.88
N PRO A 169 25.61 -3.60 11.88
CA PRO A 169 27.00 -3.78 11.45
C PRO A 169 27.24 -3.21 10.03
N THR A 170 28.36 -2.53 9.83
CA THR A 170 28.69 -1.86 8.55
C THR A 170 28.81 -2.84 7.38
N ASP A 171 29.27 -4.07 7.64
CA ASP A 171 29.40 -5.15 6.65
C ASP A 171 28.04 -5.72 6.20
N LEU A 172 26.95 -5.40 6.91
CA LEU A 172 25.59 -5.73 6.51
C LEU A 172 24.90 -4.64 5.69
N LEU A 173 25.53 -3.48 5.48
CA LEU A 173 24.94 -2.43 4.64
C LEU A 173 24.77 -2.95 3.20
N PRO A 174 23.56 -2.82 2.61
CA PRO A 174 23.27 -3.48 1.35
C PRO A 174 23.90 -2.69 0.19
N THR A 175 24.60 -3.40 -0.68
CA THR A 175 25.32 -2.84 -1.84
C THR A 175 24.81 -3.45 -3.13
N CYS A 176 24.76 -2.65 -4.19
CA CYS A 176 24.25 -3.08 -5.48
C CYS A 176 25.26 -4.05 -6.10
N PRO A 177 24.84 -5.29 -6.45
CA PRO A 177 25.77 -6.29 -7.00
C PRO A 177 26.29 -5.93 -8.40
N ARG A 178 25.73 -4.90 -9.05
CA ARG A 178 26.07 -4.47 -10.40
C ARG A 178 27.12 -3.36 -10.43
N CYS A 179 26.99 -2.36 -9.56
CA CYS A 179 27.83 -1.15 -9.59
C CYS A 179 28.53 -0.83 -8.27
N GLY A 180 28.21 -1.54 -7.18
CA GLY A 180 28.78 -1.29 -5.85
C GLY A 180 28.14 -0.12 -5.08
N GLU A 181 27.28 0.68 -5.71
CA GLU A 181 26.55 1.75 -5.02
C GLU A 181 25.61 1.19 -3.95
N PRO A 182 25.25 1.97 -2.91
CA PRO A 182 24.30 1.52 -1.91
C PRO A 182 22.96 1.09 -2.53
N LEU A 183 22.39 -0.01 -2.02
CA LEU A 183 20.97 -0.29 -2.22
C LEU A 183 20.13 0.60 -1.28
N THR A 184 18.88 0.80 -1.66
CA THR A 184 17.84 1.45 -0.86
C THR A 184 16.53 0.65 -1.01
N THR A 185 15.51 1.00 -0.23
CA THR A 185 14.18 0.41 -0.36
C THR A 185 13.57 0.71 -1.73
N ASN A 186 12.85 -0.25 -2.32
CA ASN A 186 12.06 0.00 -3.53
C ASN A 186 10.80 0.77 -3.15
N LEU A 187 10.92 2.10 -3.09
CA LEU A 187 9.86 3.03 -2.76
C LEU A 187 9.95 4.25 -3.66
N ARG A 188 8.82 4.70 -4.20
CA ARG A 188 8.79 5.92 -5.01
C ARG A 188 8.87 7.16 -4.14
N SER A 189 10.10 7.66 -3.92
CA SER A 189 10.37 8.95 -3.27
C SER A 189 10.72 10.07 -4.26
N ASP A 190 11.27 9.72 -5.41
CA ASP A 190 11.83 10.65 -6.40
C ASP A 190 12.01 9.95 -7.77
N GLU A 191 12.73 10.60 -8.69
CA GLU A 191 13.00 10.13 -10.05
C GLU A 191 13.95 8.91 -10.13
N THR A 192 14.51 8.46 -9.01
CA THR A 192 15.39 7.29 -8.96
C THR A 192 14.63 5.97 -8.73
N PHE A 193 13.30 6.02 -8.58
CA PHE A 193 12.49 4.82 -8.38
C PHE A 193 12.67 3.81 -9.52
N VAL A 194 13.01 2.57 -9.16
CA VAL A 194 13.21 1.48 -10.12
C VAL A 194 11.88 0.83 -10.46
N GLN A 195 11.62 0.71 -11.77
CA GLN A 195 10.46 0.07 -12.36
C GLN A 195 10.93 -1.17 -13.11
N ASP A 196 10.90 -2.33 -12.44
CA ASP A 196 11.32 -3.58 -13.06
C ASP A 196 10.31 -4.10 -14.10
N ALA A 197 10.68 -5.20 -14.76
CA ALA A 197 9.82 -5.86 -15.75
C ALA A 197 8.46 -6.28 -15.16
N GLY A 198 8.40 -6.65 -13.88
CA GLY A 198 7.16 -7.00 -13.19
C GLY A 198 6.25 -5.79 -12.99
N TRP A 199 6.83 -4.63 -12.66
CA TRP A 199 6.12 -3.36 -12.55
C TRP A 199 5.51 -2.95 -13.89
N TYR A 200 6.28 -2.99 -14.98
CA TYR A 200 5.76 -2.66 -16.32
C TYR A 200 4.67 -3.63 -16.77
N ALA A 201 4.86 -4.93 -16.54
CA ALA A 201 3.82 -5.91 -16.87
C ALA A 201 2.51 -5.67 -16.07
N ALA A 202 2.61 -5.24 -14.80
CA ALA A 202 1.42 -4.87 -14.01
C ALA A 202 0.76 -3.59 -14.53
N ALA A 203 1.56 -2.59 -14.92
CA ALA A 203 1.07 -1.36 -15.52
C ALA A 203 0.34 -1.63 -16.84
N GLU A 204 0.89 -2.48 -17.71
CA GLU A 204 0.27 -2.87 -18.97
C GLU A 204 -1.08 -3.58 -18.76
N ARG A 205 -1.16 -4.50 -17.79
CA ARG A 205 -2.43 -5.15 -17.45
C ARG A 205 -3.46 -4.16 -16.91
N TYR A 206 -3.05 -3.21 -16.07
CA TYR A 206 -3.92 -2.15 -15.59
C TYR A 206 -4.46 -1.29 -16.73
N VAL A 207 -3.59 -0.85 -17.65
CA VAL A 207 -3.98 -0.04 -18.81
C VAL A 207 -4.96 -0.82 -19.69
N ALA A 208 -4.62 -2.07 -20.05
CA ALA A 208 -5.48 -2.92 -20.87
C ALA A 208 -6.86 -3.15 -20.23
N TRP A 209 -6.90 -3.45 -18.93
CA TRP A 209 -8.15 -3.62 -18.20
C TRP A 209 -8.94 -2.31 -18.16
N SER A 210 -8.28 -1.17 -17.89
CA SER A 210 -8.94 0.13 -17.82
C SER A 210 -9.47 0.59 -19.17
N ASP A 211 -8.82 0.24 -20.28
CA ASP A 211 -9.25 0.58 -21.63
C ASP A 211 -10.41 -0.29 -22.11
N ALA A 212 -10.47 -1.55 -21.68
CA ALA A 212 -11.63 -2.42 -21.91
C ALA A 212 -12.89 -1.95 -21.16
N HIS A 213 -12.72 -1.19 -20.07
CA HIS A 213 -13.80 -0.75 -19.18
C HIS A 213 -14.00 0.78 -19.19
N GLN A 214 -13.85 1.42 -20.35
CA GLN A 214 -14.11 2.87 -20.48
C GLN A 214 -15.61 3.23 -20.47
N SER A 215 -16.50 2.26 -20.71
CA SER A 215 -17.97 2.43 -20.74
C SER A 215 -18.66 1.35 -19.90
N GLY A 216 -19.98 1.46 -19.73
CA GLY A 216 -20.78 0.52 -18.94
C GLY A 216 -20.74 0.81 -17.44
N ARG A 217 -21.35 -0.08 -16.63
CA ARG A 217 -21.51 0.14 -15.19
C ARG A 217 -20.25 -0.24 -14.44
N VAL A 218 -19.25 0.65 -14.46
CA VAL A 218 -17.98 0.45 -13.73
C VAL A 218 -18.05 1.12 -12.37
N LEU A 219 -17.87 0.33 -11.30
CA LEU A 219 -17.72 0.84 -9.95
C LEU A 219 -16.26 1.20 -9.68
N HIS A 220 -15.99 2.48 -9.41
CA HIS A 220 -14.71 2.96 -8.95
C HIS A 220 -14.73 3.03 -7.42
N LEU A 221 -14.19 1.99 -6.78
CA LEU A 221 -14.21 1.79 -5.32
C LEU A 221 -12.88 2.25 -4.71
N GLU A 222 -12.88 3.45 -4.14
CA GLU A 222 -11.75 4.03 -3.42
C GLU A 222 -11.80 3.65 -1.93
N LEU A 223 -10.73 3.03 -1.43
CA LEU A 223 -10.61 2.52 -0.06
C LEU A 223 -9.38 3.12 0.62
N GLY A 224 -9.60 4.00 1.60
CA GLY A 224 -8.52 4.51 2.45
C GLY A 224 -7.47 5.35 1.73
N VAL A 225 -7.82 5.99 0.61
CA VAL A 225 -6.90 6.82 -0.17
C VAL A 225 -6.90 8.26 0.36
N GLY A 226 -5.76 8.67 0.91
CA GLY A 226 -5.52 10.03 1.40
C GLY A 226 -5.06 11.01 0.31
N MET A 227 -4.50 12.15 0.75
CA MET A 227 -4.09 13.26 -0.11
C MET A 227 -2.57 13.37 -0.33
N ASN A 228 -1.79 12.36 0.10
CA ASN A 228 -0.34 12.36 -0.15
C ASN A 228 0.02 12.20 -1.63
N THR A 229 -0.70 11.30 -2.34
CA THR A 229 -0.48 11.04 -3.78
C THR A 229 -1.80 10.88 -4.56
N PRO A 230 -2.70 11.88 -4.52
CA PRO A 230 -4.05 11.77 -5.06
C PRO A 230 -4.07 11.62 -6.59
N GLY A 231 -2.97 11.98 -7.27
CA GLY A 231 -2.82 11.83 -8.72
C GLY A 231 -2.74 10.39 -9.21
N ILE A 232 -2.54 9.40 -8.33
CA ILE A 232 -2.45 7.98 -8.72
C ILE A 232 -3.83 7.30 -8.76
N ILE A 233 -4.68 7.57 -7.76
CA ILE A 233 -5.96 6.88 -7.60
C ILE A 233 -7.13 7.87 -7.63
N LYS A 234 -7.17 8.80 -6.67
CA LYS A 234 -8.33 9.67 -6.42
C LYS A 234 -8.73 10.50 -7.65
N TYR A 235 -7.81 11.29 -8.19
CA TYR A 235 -8.11 12.14 -9.35
C TYR A 235 -8.36 11.35 -10.64
N PRO A 236 -7.59 10.28 -10.95
CA PRO A 236 -7.93 9.39 -12.05
C PRO A 236 -9.32 8.76 -11.94
N PHE A 237 -9.74 8.31 -10.75
CA PHE A 237 -11.07 7.74 -10.53
C PHE A 237 -12.16 8.78 -10.79
N TRP A 238 -11.98 10.00 -10.28
CA TRP A 238 -12.93 11.09 -10.55
C TRP A 238 -13.05 11.38 -12.04
N ARG A 239 -11.93 11.41 -12.77
CA ARG A 239 -11.92 11.63 -14.22
C ARG A 239 -12.62 10.49 -14.97
N ARG A 240 -12.33 9.24 -14.63
CA ARG A 240 -12.97 8.08 -15.27
C ARG A 240 -14.49 8.08 -15.05
N VAL A 241 -14.95 8.44 -13.85
CA VAL A 241 -16.38 8.54 -13.55
C VAL A 241 -17.01 9.75 -14.24
N HIS A 242 -16.29 10.86 -14.37
CA HIS A 242 -16.74 12.01 -15.16
C HIS A 242 -16.96 11.61 -16.63
N ASP A 243 -16.00 10.91 -17.23
CA ASP A 243 -15.98 10.58 -18.65
C ASP A 243 -16.92 9.42 -19.02
N ASN A 244 -17.24 8.52 -18.08
CA ASN A 244 -18.23 7.46 -18.23
C ASN A 244 -19.52 7.78 -17.47
N PRO A 245 -20.62 8.20 -18.13
CA PRO A 245 -21.89 8.53 -17.48
C PRO A 245 -22.55 7.39 -16.69
N GLU A 246 -22.25 6.13 -17.02
CA GLU A 246 -22.79 4.93 -16.35
C GLU A 246 -21.95 4.49 -15.14
N ALA A 247 -20.73 5.03 -14.98
CA ALA A 247 -19.88 4.70 -13.86
C ALA A 247 -20.39 5.32 -12.54
N THR A 248 -20.09 4.62 -11.45
CA THR A 248 -20.35 5.07 -10.08
C THR A 248 -19.03 5.20 -9.33
N TYR A 249 -18.90 6.25 -8.53
CA TYR A 249 -17.79 6.45 -7.61
C TYR A 249 -18.23 6.08 -6.19
N ALA A 250 -17.42 5.31 -5.47
CA ALA A 250 -17.60 5.09 -4.05
C ALA A 250 -16.29 5.31 -3.32
N ALA A 251 -16.32 6.07 -2.23
CA ALA A 251 -15.15 6.31 -1.39
C ALA A 251 -15.46 5.92 0.05
N VAL A 252 -14.60 5.10 0.64
CA VAL A 252 -14.63 4.74 2.07
C VAL A 252 -13.33 5.24 2.70
N SER A 253 -13.42 6.30 3.49
CA SER A 253 -12.28 6.89 4.20
C SER A 253 -12.79 7.78 5.34
N LEU A 254 -11.91 8.33 6.17
CA LEU A 254 -12.31 9.26 7.24
C LEU A 254 -12.81 10.60 6.69
N GLU A 255 -12.30 11.02 5.53
CA GLU A 255 -12.63 12.30 4.88
C GLU A 255 -12.89 12.07 3.37
N PRO A 256 -13.98 11.37 3.02
CA PRO A 256 -14.27 11.05 1.62
C PRO A 256 -14.72 12.32 0.89
N GLY A 257 -14.24 12.50 -0.34
CA GLY A 257 -14.52 13.69 -1.14
C GLY A 257 -14.78 13.36 -2.61
N THR A 258 -15.48 14.26 -3.29
CA THR A 258 -15.76 14.18 -4.72
C THR A 258 -15.97 15.56 -5.34
N PRO A 259 -15.63 15.77 -6.62
CA PRO A 259 -15.98 16.98 -7.35
C PRO A 259 -17.49 17.04 -7.64
N ARG A 260 -18.00 18.26 -7.87
CA ARG A 260 -19.43 18.56 -8.03
C ARG A 260 -20.05 17.83 -9.22
N GLU A 261 -19.27 17.67 -10.28
CA GLU A 261 -19.63 17.12 -11.58
C GLU A 261 -20.07 15.65 -11.50
N ILE A 262 -19.54 14.89 -10.52
CA ILE A 262 -19.88 13.47 -10.32
C ILE A 262 -20.61 13.21 -8.99
N ALA A 263 -20.94 14.27 -8.23
CA ALA A 263 -21.54 14.14 -6.90
C ALA A 263 -22.85 13.31 -6.91
N GLY A 264 -23.67 13.45 -7.96
CA GLY A 264 -24.91 12.67 -8.12
C GLY A 264 -24.68 11.17 -8.33
N ARG A 265 -23.47 10.76 -8.73
CA ARG A 265 -23.04 9.37 -8.98
C ARG A 265 -21.99 8.91 -7.97
N SER A 266 -21.91 9.59 -6.84
CA SER A 266 -20.94 9.32 -5.78
C SER A 266 -21.59 8.78 -4.51
N ILE A 267 -20.89 7.86 -3.85
CA ILE A 267 -21.25 7.28 -2.56
C ILE A 267 -20.08 7.49 -1.60
N LEU A 268 -20.22 8.44 -0.68
CA LEU A 268 -19.15 8.82 0.26
C LEU A 268 -19.43 8.26 1.65
N ILE A 269 -18.61 7.33 2.13
CA ILE A 269 -18.76 6.68 3.43
C ILE A 269 -17.62 7.13 4.33
N ASP A 270 -17.98 7.84 5.39
CA ASP A 270 -17.14 8.56 6.35
C ASP A 270 -17.03 7.82 7.70
N THR A 271 -17.07 6.49 7.65
CA THR A 271 -17.01 5.62 8.83
C THR A 271 -15.72 4.79 8.83
N ASP A 272 -15.48 4.06 9.92
CA ASP A 272 -14.43 3.04 9.96
C ASP A 272 -14.53 2.10 8.75
N LEU A 273 -13.42 1.93 8.04
CA LEU A 273 -13.37 1.23 6.77
C LEU A 273 -13.59 -0.28 6.96
N GLY A 274 -13.02 -0.85 8.03
CA GLY A 274 -13.20 -2.26 8.36
C GLY A 274 -14.68 -2.57 8.64
N ALA A 275 -15.32 -1.75 9.48
CA ALA A 275 -16.74 -1.85 9.77
C ALA A 275 -17.61 -1.67 8.50
N ALA A 276 -17.24 -0.74 7.60
CA ALA A 276 -17.96 -0.52 6.35
C ALA A 276 -17.90 -1.74 5.42
N LEU A 277 -16.73 -2.37 5.26
CA LEU A 277 -16.57 -3.57 4.43
C LEU A 277 -17.28 -4.78 5.04
N ALA A 278 -17.19 -4.96 6.37
CA ALA A 278 -17.92 -6.03 7.06
C ALA A 278 -19.44 -5.88 6.85
N ALA A 279 -19.99 -4.68 7.05
CA ALA A 279 -21.40 -4.40 6.82
C ALA A 279 -21.81 -4.59 5.36
N LEU A 280 -20.96 -4.21 4.40
CA LEU A 280 -21.20 -4.44 2.98
C LEU A 280 -21.27 -5.93 2.64
N ARG A 281 -20.36 -6.74 3.20
CA ARG A 281 -20.35 -8.20 3.03
C ARG A 281 -21.64 -8.83 3.56
N GLU A 282 -22.07 -8.44 4.76
CA GLU A 282 -23.33 -8.92 5.34
C GLU A 282 -24.53 -8.67 4.42
N ARG A 283 -24.59 -7.50 3.74
CA ARG A 283 -25.69 -7.17 2.83
C ARG A 283 -25.71 -7.94 1.52
N LEU A 284 -24.57 -8.48 1.08
CA LEU A 284 -24.44 -9.22 -0.18
C LEU A 284 -24.43 -10.74 0.01
N THR A 285 -24.41 -11.22 1.26
CA THR A 285 -24.48 -12.65 1.58
C THR A 285 -25.92 -13.11 1.89
N VAL A 286 -26.89 -12.18 1.89
CA VAL A 286 -28.34 -12.43 2.06
C VAL A 286 -29.04 -12.33 0.72
#